data_AF-A0A377WRS6-F1
#
_entry.id   AF-A0A377WRS6-F1
#
_cell.length_a   1.000
_cell.length_b   1.000
_cell.length_c   1.000
_cell.angle_alpha   90.00
_cell.angle_beta   90.00
_cell.angle_gamma   90.00
#
_symmetry.space_group_name_H-M   'P 1'
#
loop_
_entity.id
_entity.type
_entity.pdbx_description
1 polymer ?
#
loop_
_entity_poly.entity_id
_entity_poly.type
_entity_poly.pdbx_seq_one_letter_code
_entity_poly.pdbx_strand_id
1 'polypeptide(L)'
;MALYQEMGIDKSRILIKLASTWEGIRAAEVLEKEGIHCNLTLLFSFAQARACAEAGVYLISPFVGRIYDWYQARKPLDPYVVEEDPG
;
A
#
# COMPACT_ATOMS: atom_id res chain seq x y z
N MET A 1 8.20 -16.55 4.14
CA MET A 1 9.00 -16.23 5.36
C MET A 1 10.27 -17.08 5.49
N ALA A 2 10.33 -18.27 4.87
CA ALA A 2 11.45 -19.21 4.97
C ALA A 2 12.84 -18.58 4.84
N LEU A 3 13.09 -17.80 3.78
CA LEU A 3 14.40 -17.16 3.55
C LEU A 3 14.84 -16.24 4.71
N TYR A 4 13.92 -15.45 5.29
CA TYR A 4 14.27 -14.59 6.43
C TYR A 4 14.53 -15.40 7.70
N GLN A 5 13.76 -16.48 7.92
CA GLN A 5 13.94 -17.36 9.06
C GLN A 5 15.27 -18.13 8.99
N GLU A 6 15.67 -18.58 7.80
CA GLU A 6 16.99 -19.21 7.56
C GLU A 6 18.15 -18.26 7.90
N MET A 7 17.94 -16.95 7.74
CA MET A 7 18.90 -15.91 8.11
C MET A 7 18.79 -15.48 9.59
N GLY A 8 17.95 -16.13 10.39
CA GLY A 8 17.73 -15.78 11.80
C GLY A 8 16.97 -14.47 12.01
N ILE A 9 16.24 -13.98 11.00
CA ILE A 9 15.45 -12.76 11.08
C ILE A 9 14.01 -13.12 11.46
N ASP A 10 13.56 -12.59 12.60
CA ASP A 10 12.20 -12.79 13.07
C ASP A 10 11.16 -12.11 12.15
N LYS A 11 10.01 -12.76 11.98
CA LYS A 11 8.94 -12.28 11.10
C LYS A 11 8.35 -10.94 11.52
N SER A 12 8.40 -10.57 12.80
CA SER A 12 7.95 -9.26 13.29
C SER A 12 8.75 -8.09 12.73
N ARG A 13 9.94 -8.34 12.17
CA ARG A 13 10.79 -7.32 11.54
C ARG A 13 10.47 -7.09 10.06
N ILE A 14 9.53 -7.84 9.49
CA ILE A 14 9.30 -7.90 8.05
C ILE A 14 7.84 -7.51 7.73
N LEU A 15 7.68 -6.71 6.68
CA LEU A 15 6.41 -6.49 6.00
C LEU A 15 6.51 -7.04 4.57
N ILE A 16 5.63 -7.97 4.21
CA ILE A 16 5.54 -8.46 2.82
C ILE A 16 4.78 -7.42 2.00
N LYS A 17 5.44 -6.88 0.98
CA LYS A 17 4.88 -5.81 0.16
C LYS A 17 4.13 -6.37 -1.05
N LEU A 18 2.84 -6.05 -1.18
CA LEU A 18 1.99 -6.46 -2.32
C LEU A 18 1.30 -5.24 -2.93
N ALA A 19 1.05 -5.28 -4.24
CA ALA A 19 0.22 -4.26 -4.89
C ALA A 19 -1.23 -4.34 -4.38
N SER A 20 -1.88 -3.18 -4.23
CA SER A 20 -3.27 -3.08 -3.74
C SER A 20 -4.30 -3.40 -4.82
N THR A 21 -4.10 -4.48 -5.59
CA THR A 21 -5.14 -5.07 -6.44
C THR A 21 -6.11 -5.86 -5.56
N TRP A 22 -7.26 -6.26 -6.10
CA TRP A 22 -8.21 -7.08 -5.35
C TRP A 22 -7.56 -8.39 -4.87
N GLU A 23 -6.84 -9.08 -5.75
CA GLU A 23 -6.13 -10.33 -5.46
C GLU A 23 -5.01 -10.11 -4.45
N GLY A 24 -4.27 -9.01 -4.57
CA GLY A 24 -3.23 -8.64 -3.61
C GLY A 24 -3.80 -8.40 -2.21
N ILE A 25 -4.95 -7.74 -2.11
CA ILE A 25 -5.66 -7.53 -0.84
C ILE A 25 -6.18 -8.85 -0.27
N ARG A 26 -6.74 -9.74 -1.09
CA ARG A 26 -7.19 -11.07 -0.64
C ARG A 26 -6.02 -11.95 -0.19
N ALA A 27 -4.89 -11.88 -0.88
CA ALA A 27 -3.67 -12.58 -0.47
C ALA A 27 -3.16 -12.04 0.88
N ALA A 28 -3.13 -10.71 1.06
CA ALA A 28 -2.75 -10.10 2.33
C ALA A 28 -3.69 -10.50 3.48
N GLU A 29 -5.00 -10.59 3.23
CA GLU A 29 -5.97 -11.05 4.24
C GLU A 29 -5.63 -12.45 4.77
N VAL A 30 -5.24 -13.37 3.88
CA VAL A 30 -4.82 -14.73 4.27
C VAL A 30 -3.50 -14.68 5.05
N LEU A 31 -2.51 -13.91 4.55
CA LEU A 31 -1.20 -13.77 5.19
C LEU A 31 -1.29 -13.17 6.60
N GLU A 32 -2.12 -12.15 6.81
CA GLU A 32 -2.31 -11.53 8.14
C GLU A 32 -2.96 -12.51 9.12
N LYS A 33 -3.90 -13.35 8.68
CA LYS A 33 -4.48 -14.44 9.49
C LYS A 33 -3.44 -15.49 9.90
N GLU A 34 -2.40 -15.68 9.10
CA GLU A 34 -1.23 -16.53 9.42
C GLU A 34 -0.15 -15.78 10.23
N GLY A 35 -0.40 -14.53 10.59
CA GLY A 35 0.52 -13.67 11.34
C GLY A 35 1.75 -13.28 10.52
N ILE A 36 1.58 -13.04 9.22
CA ILE A 36 2.57 -12.47 8.31
C ILE A 36 2.09 -11.06 7.93
N HIS A 37 2.76 -10.05 8.49
CA HIS A 37 2.38 -8.66 8.28
C HIS A 37 2.66 -8.19 6.85
N CYS A 38 1.71 -7.45 6.30
CA CYS A 38 1.71 -6.98 4.92
C CYS A 38 1.77 -5.45 4.82
N ASN A 39 2.44 -4.97 3.79
CA ASN A 39 2.40 -3.57 3.34
C ASN A 39 1.73 -3.52 1.95
N LEU A 40 0.53 -2.96 1.89
CA LEU A 40 -0.22 -2.83 0.64
C LEU A 40 0.17 -1.52 -0.05
N THR A 41 0.85 -1.62 -1.19
CA THR A 41 1.43 -0.50 -1.96
C THR A 41 0.64 -0.22 -3.23
N LEU A 42 1.01 0.81 -4.00
CA LEU A 42 0.30 1.18 -5.25
C LEU A 42 -1.19 1.44 -4.98
N LEU A 43 -1.46 2.14 -3.88
CA LEU A 43 -2.78 2.50 -3.43
C LEU A 43 -3.08 3.93 -3.90
N PHE A 44 -4.12 4.08 -4.73
CA PHE A 44 -4.47 5.31 -5.43
C PHE A 44 -5.94 5.72 -5.26
N SER A 45 -6.79 4.82 -4.77
CA SER A 45 -8.23 5.08 -4.63
C SER A 45 -8.74 4.78 -3.24
N PHE A 46 -9.83 5.46 -2.88
CA PHE A 46 -10.55 5.21 -1.64
C PHE A 46 -11.08 3.76 -1.56
N ALA A 47 -11.48 3.17 -2.68
CA ALA A 47 -11.94 1.79 -2.73
C ALA A 47 -10.83 0.81 -2.30
N GLN A 48 -9.59 1.03 -2.75
CA GLN A 48 -8.44 0.23 -2.28
C GLN A 48 -8.19 0.45 -0.79
N ALA A 49 -8.20 1.70 -0.31
CA ALA A 49 -8.01 2.02 1.10
C ALA A 49 -9.01 1.29 2.01
N ARG A 50 -10.30 1.38 1.66
CA ARG A 50 -11.38 0.71 2.38
C ARG A 50 -11.20 -0.81 2.35
N ALA A 51 -10.93 -1.39 1.18
CA ALA A 51 -10.77 -2.84 1.06
C ALA A 51 -9.54 -3.37 1.83
N CYS A 52 -8.44 -2.61 1.88
CA CYS A 52 -7.29 -2.93 2.74
C CYS A 52 -7.67 -2.89 4.23
N ALA A 53 -8.41 -1.87 4.67
CA ALA A 53 -8.85 -1.76 6.06
C ALA A 53 -9.79 -2.91 6.46
N GLU A 54 -10.77 -3.24 5.61
CA GLU A 54 -11.68 -4.37 5.84
C GLU A 54 -10.95 -5.73 5.84
N ALA A 55 -9.84 -5.86 5.09
CA ALA A 55 -8.99 -7.05 5.09
C ALA A 55 -8.05 -7.14 6.30
N GLY A 56 -7.98 -6.11 7.15
CA GLY A 56 -7.15 -6.11 8.35
C GLY A 56 -5.65 -6.11 8.10
N VAL A 57 -5.20 -5.47 7.00
CA VAL A 57 -3.76 -5.38 6.68
C VAL A 57 -3.01 -4.51 7.67
N TYR A 58 -1.76 -4.87 7.98
CA TYR A 58 -0.95 -4.18 8.97
C TYR A 58 -0.62 -2.73 8.58
N LEU A 59 -0.29 -2.49 7.31
CA LEU A 59 0.08 -1.17 6.80
C LEU A 59 -0.34 -0.98 5.34
N ILE A 60 -0.69 0.26 4.98
CA ILE A 60 -0.88 0.71 3.59
C ILE A 60 0.14 1.79 3.22
N SER A 61 0.55 1.83 1.95
CA SER A 61 1.42 2.86 1.36
C SER A 61 0.68 3.59 0.21
N PRO A 62 -0.10 4.65 0.50
CA PRO A 62 -0.68 5.54 -0.51
C PRO A 62 0.40 6.31 -1.27
N PHE A 63 0.19 6.56 -2.57
CA PHE A 63 1.22 7.13 -3.45
C PHE A 63 0.93 8.59 -3.83
N VAL A 64 1.22 9.52 -2.91
CA VAL A 64 1.00 10.97 -3.05
C VAL A 64 1.57 11.54 -4.36
N GLY A 65 2.90 11.46 -4.55
CA GLY A 65 3.56 12.09 -5.70
C GLY A 65 3.14 11.53 -7.06
N ARG A 66 2.70 10.26 -7.12
CA ARG A 66 2.19 9.68 -8.38
C ARG A 66 0.77 10.12 -8.71
N ILE A 67 -0.03 10.45 -7.69
CA ILE A 67 -1.34 11.08 -7.90
C ILE A 67 -1.09 12.48 -8.46
N TYR A 68 -0.19 13.27 -7.85
CA TYR A 68 0.24 14.55 -8.37
C TYR A 68 0.72 14.49 -9.84
N ASP A 69 1.64 13.56 -10.18
CA ASP A 69 2.13 13.35 -11.55
C ASP A 69 0.96 13.16 -12.55
N TRP A 70 -0.04 12.37 -12.18
CA TRP A 70 -1.19 12.06 -13.04
C TRP A 70 -2.06 13.27 -13.32
N TYR A 71 -2.27 14.13 -12.31
CA TYR A 71 -3.03 15.38 -12.42
C TYR A 71 -2.23 16.42 -13.21
N GLN A 72 -0.95 16.63 -12.92
CA GLN A 72 -0.12 17.59 -13.65
C GLN A 72 -0.09 17.32 -15.16
N ALA A 73 -0.05 16.05 -15.58
CA ALA A 73 -0.06 15.69 -17.00
C ALA A 73 -1.38 16.01 -17.74
N ARG A 74 -2.48 16.27 -17.02
CA ARG A 74 -3.84 16.44 -17.58
C ARG A 74 -4.45 17.81 -17.31
N LYS A 75 -4.25 18.31 -16.10
CA LYS A 75 -4.73 19.59 -15.62
C LYS A 75 -3.63 20.18 -14.74
N PRO A 76 -2.70 20.93 -15.37
CA PRO A 76 -1.59 21.47 -14.63
C PRO A 76 -2.05 22.40 -13.49
N LEU A 77 -1.45 22.23 -12.32
CA LEU A 77 -1.57 23.16 -11.20
C LEU A 77 -0.40 24.15 -11.30
N ASP A 78 -0.70 25.38 -11.70
CA ASP A 78 0.27 26.47 -11.79
C ASP A 78 -0.38 27.80 -11.31
N PRO A 79 0.08 28.37 -10.18
CA PRO A 79 1.17 27.88 -9.32
C PRO A 79 0.77 26.61 -8.55
N TYR A 80 1.77 25.84 -8.11
CA TYR A 80 1.55 24.73 -7.17
C TYR A 80 1.22 25.26 -5.77
N VAL A 81 0.12 24.77 -5.19
CA VAL A 81 -0.33 25.06 -3.82
C VAL A 81 -0.44 23.73 -3.08
N VAL A 82 0.25 23.59 -1.94
CA VAL A 82 0.38 22.30 -1.23
C VAL A 82 -0.96 21.79 -0.69
N GLU A 83 -1.85 22.70 -0.27
CA GLU A 83 -3.19 22.37 0.21
C GLU A 83 -4.12 21.87 -0.91
N GLU A 84 -3.77 22.13 -2.17
CA GLU A 84 -4.51 21.67 -3.34
C GLU A 84 -3.87 20.41 -3.99
N ASP A 85 -2.84 19.83 -3.35
CA ASP A 85 -2.23 18.59 -3.84
C ASP A 85 -3.28 17.46 -3.82
N PRO A 86 -3.52 16.78 -4.95
CA PRO A 86 -4.54 15.74 -5.04
C PRO A 86 -4.14 14.42 -4.35
N GLY A 87 -2.89 14.28 -3.93
CA GLY A 87 -2.30 13.05 -3.39
C GLY A 87 -2.44 12.83 -1.89
#